data_AF-A0A7Y4JZF4-F1
#
_entry.id   AF-A0A7Y4JZF4-F1
#
_cell.length_a   1.000
_cell.length_b   1.000
_cell.length_c   1.000
_cell.angle_alpha   90.00
_cell.angle_beta   90.00
_cell.angle_gamma   90.00
#
_symmetry.space_group_name_H-M   'P 1'
#
loop_
_entity.id
_entity.type
_entity.pdbx_description
1 polymer ?
#
loop_
_entity_poly.entity_id
_entity_poly.type
_entity_poly.pdbx_seq_one_letter_code
_entity_poly.pdbx_strand_id
1 'polypeptide(L)'
;MEIWSAGRYPKGITPESLTRPHLSVQRNPIIAEVFYRAGLIEKWGRGTNRVAEMCRAAGLSAPEFAEVTGAVVVTLRVNVGQTLAADRGELPSKFGELPADWGELPSDRGEFPPA
;
A
#
# COMPACT_ATOMS: atom_id res chain seq x y z
N MET A 1 -0.65 12.24 3.87
CA MET A 1 -1.32 11.33 4.82
C MET A 1 -0.48 11.24 6.06
N GLU A 2 -1.11 11.23 7.24
CA GLU A 2 -0.43 11.05 8.52
C GLU A 2 -0.98 9.85 9.26
N ILE A 3 -0.10 9.11 9.93
CA ILE A 3 -0.44 7.96 10.76
C ILE A 3 0.08 8.24 12.17
N TRP A 4 -0.83 8.24 13.13
CA TRP A 4 -0.54 8.52 14.54
C TRP A 4 -0.65 7.24 15.37
N SER A 5 0.43 6.89 16.07
CA SER A 5 0.49 5.74 16.97
C SER A 5 0.80 6.22 18.38
N ALA A 6 -0.05 5.84 19.34
CA ALA A 6 0.13 6.23 20.74
C ALA A 6 1.41 5.60 21.33
N GLY A 7 2.15 6.40 22.10
CA GLY A 7 3.41 5.99 22.71
C GLY A 7 4.63 6.49 21.94
N ARG A 8 5.78 6.42 22.61
CA ARG A 8 7.08 6.92 22.13
C ARG A 8 7.79 5.90 21.23
N TYR A 9 9.01 6.17 20.78
CA TYR A 9 9.87 5.13 20.18
C TYR A 9 10.43 4.14 21.22
N PRO A 10 10.70 2.87 20.84
CA PRO A 10 11.40 1.92 21.71
C PRO A 10 12.79 2.46 22.10
N LYS A 11 13.29 2.03 23.27
CA LYS A 11 14.62 2.46 23.72
C LYS A 11 15.69 2.09 22.68
N GLY A 12 16.50 3.08 22.30
CA GLY A 12 17.56 2.91 21.30
C GLY A 12 17.13 3.12 19.84
N ILE A 13 15.85 3.41 19.59
CA ILE A 13 15.34 3.81 18.27
C ILE A 13 15.05 5.30 18.29
N THR A 14 15.55 6.02 17.28
CA THR A 14 15.26 7.44 17.05
C THR A 14 14.60 7.62 15.68
N PRO A 15 13.86 8.71 15.44
CA PRO A 15 13.25 8.97 14.13
C PRO A 15 14.26 8.88 12.96
N GLU A 16 15.46 9.42 13.15
CA GLU A 16 16.51 9.45 12.13
C GLU A 16 17.00 8.03 11.79
N SER A 17 17.02 7.14 12.78
CA SER A 17 17.45 5.75 12.59
C SER A 17 16.55 4.96 11.65
N LEU A 18 15.26 5.33 11.53
CA LEU A 18 14.26 4.59 10.75
C LEU A 18 14.45 4.71 9.22
N THR A 19 15.32 5.62 8.78
CA THR A 19 15.70 5.79 7.37
C THR A 19 17.02 5.10 7.02
N ARG A 20 17.63 4.39 7.98
CA ARG A 20 18.90 3.66 7.86
C ARG A 20 18.73 2.23 8.38
N PRO A 21 19.70 1.33 8.15
CA PRO A 21 19.69 0.05 8.83
C PRO A 21 19.65 0.23 10.36
N HIS A 22 18.67 -0.40 11.01
CA HIS A 22 18.48 -0.34 12.45
C HIS A 22 18.00 -1.70 12.98
N LEU A 23 18.14 -1.89 14.30
CA LEU A 23 17.65 -3.10 14.96
C LEU A 23 16.11 -3.14 14.97
N SER A 24 15.58 -4.34 14.93
CA SER A 24 14.15 -4.62 15.13
C SER A 24 13.87 -4.74 16.63
N VAL A 25 13.47 -3.64 17.27
CA VAL A 25 13.16 -3.60 18.70
C VAL A 25 11.66 -3.74 18.90
N GLN A 26 11.22 -4.92 19.33
CA GLN A 26 9.81 -5.24 19.54
C GLN A 26 9.33 -4.73 20.90
N ARG A 27 8.25 -3.94 20.92
CA ARG A 27 7.60 -3.54 22.18
C ARG A 27 6.85 -4.68 22.85
N ASN A 28 6.15 -5.48 22.03
CA ASN A 28 5.42 -6.65 22.46
C ASN A 28 5.82 -7.83 21.56
N PRO A 29 6.71 -8.71 22.04
CA PRO A 29 7.20 -9.85 21.25
C PRO A 29 6.10 -10.84 20.86
N ILE A 30 5.06 -10.99 21.69
CA ILE A 30 3.95 -11.92 21.41
C ILE A 30 3.14 -11.40 20.22
N ILE A 31 2.76 -10.12 20.23
CA ILE A 31 2.07 -9.51 19.09
C ILE A 31 2.95 -9.58 17.84
N ALA A 32 4.22 -9.19 17.94
CA ALA A 32 5.14 -9.24 16.80
C ALA A 32 5.25 -10.65 16.19
N GLU A 33 5.33 -11.69 17.01
CA GLU A 33 5.39 -13.08 16.55
C GLU A 33 4.09 -13.51 15.86
N VAL A 34 2.91 -13.09 16.34
CA VAL A 34 1.63 -13.36 15.66
C VAL A 34 1.60 -12.73 14.27
N PHE A 35 1.96 -11.45 14.14
CA PHE A 35 2.00 -10.77 12.84
C PHE A 35 3.07 -11.36 11.90
N TYR A 36 4.20 -11.80 12.45
CA TYR A 36 5.24 -12.48 11.66
C TYR A 36 4.74 -13.82 11.12
N ARG A 37 4.12 -14.65 11.96
CA ARG A 37 3.54 -15.94 11.53
C ARG A 37 2.40 -15.77 10.53
N ALA A 38 1.65 -14.69 10.63
CA ALA A 38 0.63 -14.32 9.65
C ALA A 38 1.21 -13.76 8.33
N GLY A 39 2.54 -13.59 8.22
CA GLY A 39 3.19 -13.04 7.02
C GLY A 39 3.00 -11.54 6.82
N LEU A 40 2.53 -10.81 7.84
CA LEU A 40 2.22 -9.39 7.75
C LEU A 40 3.43 -8.49 8.00
N ILE A 41 4.45 -8.98 8.71
CA ILE A 41 5.69 -8.26 9.01
C ILE A 41 6.92 -9.13 8.83
N GLU A 42 8.08 -8.49 8.67
CA GLU A 42 9.40 -9.14 8.69
C GLU A 42 10.04 -9.05 10.10
N LYS A 43 10.96 -9.98 10.42
CA LYS A 43 11.72 -9.95 11.69
C LYS A 43 12.84 -8.90 11.74
N TRP A 44 13.35 -8.48 10.58
CA TRP A 44 14.65 -7.81 10.46
C TRP A 44 14.61 -6.27 10.49
N GLY A 45 13.47 -5.63 10.75
CA GLY A 45 13.42 -4.17 10.93
C GLY A 45 13.71 -3.36 9.65
N ARG A 46 13.48 -3.93 8.46
CA ARG A 46 13.74 -3.26 7.17
C ARG A 46 12.53 -2.56 6.57
N GLY A 47 11.36 -2.71 7.18
CA GLY A 47 10.10 -2.22 6.63
C GLY A 47 10.11 -0.72 6.34
N THR A 48 10.57 0.10 7.28
CA THR A 48 10.65 1.56 7.13
C THR A 48 11.61 1.97 6.01
N ASN A 49 12.76 1.33 5.92
CA ASN A 49 13.73 1.53 4.83
C ASN A 49 13.13 1.19 3.46
N ARG A 50 12.37 0.10 3.38
CA ARG A 50 11.68 -0.31 2.15
C ARG A 50 10.58 0.66 1.75
N VAL A 51 9.82 1.17 2.72
CA VAL A 51 8.83 2.24 2.45
C VAL A 51 9.52 3.49 1.92
N ALA A 52 10.62 3.92 2.54
CA ALA A 52 11.38 5.07 2.06
C ALA A 52 11.89 4.86 0.63
N GLU A 53 12.35 3.66 0.30
CA GLU A 53 12.78 3.33 -1.06
C GLU A 53 11.63 3.34 -2.07
N MET A 54 10.47 2.78 -1.72
CA MET A 54 9.29 2.83 -2.59
C MET A 54 8.80 4.26 -2.82
N CYS A 55 8.85 5.13 -1.80
CA CYS A 55 8.54 6.54 -1.98
C CYS A 55 9.49 7.19 -2.99
N ARG A 56 10.80 7.00 -2.85
CA ARG A 56 11.79 7.56 -3.79
C ARG A 56 11.60 7.04 -5.21
N ALA A 57 11.39 5.73 -5.37
CA ALA A 57 11.14 5.11 -6.66
C ALA A 57 9.87 5.66 -7.35
N ALA A 58 8.87 6.07 -6.56
CA ALA A 58 7.66 6.72 -7.05
C ALA A 58 7.81 8.25 -7.26
N GLY A 59 9.01 8.81 -7.11
CA GLY A 59 9.24 10.27 -7.24
C GLY A 59 8.71 11.09 -6.05
N LEU A 60 8.40 10.44 -4.93
CA LEU A 60 7.93 11.08 -3.70
C LEU A 60 9.07 11.31 -2.71
N SER A 61 8.89 12.28 -1.82
CA SER A 61 9.78 12.43 -0.66
C SER A 61 9.68 11.21 0.25
N ALA A 62 10.80 10.80 0.86
CA ALA A 62 10.77 9.76 1.89
C ALA A 62 9.83 10.14 3.05
N PRO A 63 9.28 9.15 3.78
CA PRO A 63 8.44 9.42 4.94
C PRO A 63 9.19 10.21 6.00
N GLU A 64 8.48 11.14 6.64
CA GLU A 64 8.97 11.82 7.82
C GLU A 64 8.50 11.08 9.08
N PHE A 65 9.43 10.91 10.01
CA PHE A 65 9.20 10.27 11.30
C PHE A 65 9.39 11.32 12.39
N ALA A 66 8.44 11.40 13.30
CA ALA A 66 8.50 12.32 14.43
C ALA A 66 7.93 11.69 15.70
N GLU A 67 8.25 12.28 16.84
CA GLU A 67 7.53 12.06 18.09
C GLU A 67 6.88 13.38 18.51
N VAL A 68 5.55 13.41 18.57
CA VAL A 68 4.76 14.60 18.90
C VAL A 68 3.88 14.29 20.10
N THR A 69 4.09 15.01 21.20
CA THR A 69 3.27 14.88 22.42
C THR A 69 3.16 13.42 22.92
N GLY A 70 4.24 12.64 22.78
CA GLY A 70 4.28 11.25 23.21
C GLY A 70 3.59 10.25 22.27
N ALA A 71 3.30 10.64 21.03
CA ALA A 71 2.88 9.77 19.95
C ALA A 71 3.93 9.71 18.85
N VAL A 72 4.09 8.55 18.23
CA VAL A 72 4.86 8.38 17.00
C VAL A 72 4.00 8.81 15.82
N VAL A 73 4.51 9.75 15.03
CA VAL A 73 3.83 10.27 13.84
C VAL A 73 4.66 9.92 12.61
N VAL A 74 3.99 9.34 11.61
CA VAL A 74 4.56 9.07 10.29
C VAL A 74 3.81 9.88 9.24
N THR A 75 4.53 10.75 8.53
CA THR A 75 3.97 11.62 7.50
C THR A 75 4.44 11.17 6.12
N LEU A 76 3.49 10.76 5.28
CA LEU A 76 3.71 10.45 3.87
C LEU A 76 3.16 11.60 3.02
N ARG A 77 4.05 12.26 2.28
CA ARG A 77 3.66 13.28 1.30
C ARG A 77 3.41 12.64 -0.06
N VAL A 78 2.35 13.09 -0.70
CA VAL A 78 1.97 12.71 -2.06
C VAL A 78 1.78 13.98 -2.87
N ASN A 79 2.23 13.96 -4.12
CA ASN A 79 2.00 15.06 -5.05
C ASN A 79 0.61 14.90 -5.66
N VAL A 80 -0.35 15.69 -5.20
CA VAL A 80 -1.71 15.71 -5.77
C VAL A 80 -1.62 16.28 -7.19
N GLY A 81 -1.93 15.46 -8.20
CA GLY A 81 -1.81 15.81 -9.63
C GLY A 81 -0.83 14.91 -10.40
N GLN A 82 0.05 14.18 -9.72
CA GLN A 82 0.81 13.07 -10.29
C GLN A 82 0.15 11.74 -9.95
N THR A 83 -1.08 11.52 -10.44
CA THR A 83 -1.61 10.15 -10.51
C THR A 83 -0.66 9.39 -11.44
N LEU A 84 0.13 8.47 -10.88
CA LEU A 84 1.11 7.66 -11.62
C LEU A 84 0.53 7.25 -12.97
N ALA A 85 1.12 7.73 -14.04
CA ALA A 85 0.78 7.37 -15.42
C ALA A 85 1.32 5.97 -15.77
N ALA A 86 1.31 5.05 -14.81
CA ALA A 86 1.84 3.71 -14.95
C ALA A 86 0.80 2.72 -14.42
N ASP A 87 -0.19 2.46 -15.27
CA ASP A 87 -1.02 1.24 -15.39
C ASP A 87 -2.49 1.52 -15.74
N ARG A 88 -2.83 2.75 -16.13
CA ARG A 88 -3.93 2.91 -17.10
C ARG A 88 -3.38 2.47 -18.44
N GLY A 89 -3.55 1.19 -18.78
CA GLY A 89 -3.39 0.73 -20.15
C GLY A 89 -4.03 1.73 -21.09
N GLU A 90 -3.31 2.13 -22.13
CA GLU A 90 -3.85 3.03 -23.14
C GLU A 90 -5.14 2.41 -23.66
N LEU A 91 -6.26 3.14 -23.53
CA LEU A 91 -7.48 2.75 -24.22
C LEU A 91 -7.12 2.75 -25.72
N PRO A 92 -7.36 1.64 -26.43
CA PRO A 92 -7.05 1.58 -27.85
C PRO A 92 -7.73 2.76 -28.53
N SER A 93 -6.98 3.47 -29.38
CA SER A 93 -7.44 4.67 -30.10
C SER A 93 -8.66 4.43 -30.98
N LYS A 94 -9.04 3.16 -31.15
CA LYS A 94 -10.33 2.71 -31.65
C LYS A 94 -10.84 1.58 -30.76
N PHE A 95 -12.00 1.75 -30.15
CA PHE A 95 -12.84 0.60 -29.84
C PHE A 95 -13.09 -0.09 -31.18
N GLY A 96 -12.71 -1.36 -31.31
CA GLY A 96 -12.92 -2.13 -32.53
C GLY A 96 -14.35 -1.92 -33.04
N GLU A 97 -14.50 -1.68 -34.34
CA GLU A 97 -15.82 -1.53 -34.95
C GLU A 97 -16.66 -2.76 -34.59
N LEU A 98 -17.84 -2.52 -34.01
CA LEU A 98 -18.79 -3.59 -33.77
C LEU A 98 -19.10 -4.23 -35.14
N PRO A 99 -19.09 -5.57 -35.24
CA PRO A 99 -19.57 -6.23 -36.44
C PRO A 99 -20.97 -5.69 -36.77
N ALA A 100 -21.20 -5.34 -38.03
CA ALA A 100 -22.50 -4.83 -38.49
C ALA A 100 -23.63 -5.86 -38.30
N ASP A 101 -23.28 -7.12 -38.08
CA ASP A 101 -24.18 -8.24 -37.92
C ASP A 101 -24.09 -8.79 -36.49
N TRP A 102 -24.98 -8.31 -35.63
CA TRP A 102 -25.26 -8.94 -34.34
C TRP A 102 -26.17 -10.13 -34.59
N GLY A 103 -25.60 -11.22 -35.10
CA GLY A 103 -26.30 -12.45 -35.46
C GLY A 103 -27.46 -12.77 -34.52
N GLU A 104 -28.62 -13.11 -35.11
CA GLU A 104 -29.90 -13.19 -34.43
C GLU A 104 -29.83 -14.00 -33.12
N LEU A 105 -30.36 -13.43 -32.05
CA LEU A 105 -30.53 -14.12 -30.78
C LEU A 105 -31.40 -15.36 -31.01
N PRO A 106 -30.99 -16.55 -30.56
CA PRO A 106 -31.84 -17.73 -30.59
C PRO A 106 -33.19 -17.43 -29.94
N SER A 107 -34.29 -17.79 -30.61
CA SER A 107 -35.68 -17.58 -30.15
C SER A 107 -36.02 -18.28 -28.84
N ASP A 108 -35.17 -19.21 -28.42
CA ASP A 108 -35.47 -20.17 -27.38
C ASP A 108 -35.12 -19.55 -26.02
N ARG A 109 -36.05 -18.74 -25.51
CA ARG A 109 -36.03 -18.30 -24.12
C ARG A 109 -36.34 -19.53 -23.25
N GLY A 110 -35.29 -20.24 -22.84
CA GLY A 110 -35.38 -21.44 -22.01
C GLY A 110 -36.42 -21.28 -20.89
N GLU A 111 -37.37 -22.22 -20.84
CA GLU A 111 -38.45 -22.20 -19.87
C GLU A 111 -37.88 -22.32 -18.45
N PHE A 112 -38.33 -21.44 -17.55
CA PHE A 112 -38.00 -21.55 -16.14
C PHE A 112 -38.68 -22.81 -15.56
N PRO A 113 -37.97 -23.63 -14.76
CA PRO A 113 -38.58 -24.79 -14.12
C PRO A 113 -39.70 -24.34 -13.16
N PRO A 114 -40.83 -25.09 -13.10
CA PRO A 114 -41.94 -24.77 -12.22
C PRO A 114 -41.56 -24.93 -10.73
N ALA A 115 -42.21 -24.11 -9.91
CA ALA A 115 -41.88 -23.76 -8.52
C ALA A 115 -41.84 -24.92 -7.51
#